data_AF-A0A7Y9H0A8-F1
#
_entry.id   AF-A0A7Y9H0A8-F1
#
_cell.length_a   1.000
_cell.length_b   1.000
_cell.length_c   1.000
_cell.angle_alpha   90.00
_cell.angle_beta   90.00
_cell.angle_gamma   90.00
#
_symmetry.space_group_name_H-M   'P 1'
#
loop_
_entity.id
_entity.type
_entity.pdbx_description
1 polymer ?
#
loop_
_entity_poly.entity_id
_entity_poly.type
_entity_poly.pdbx_seq_one_letter_code
_entity_poly.pdbx_strand_id
1 'polypeptide(L)'
;MIVSGTLHIDPAEHAAATASLAARLDDLAARRRAAEATVEGLLRTWHGEAAAAFRDEWEVWSAAAASVVSDLDAAVSALPGARADVVRADGAAGTTTADLAGRLG
;
A
#
# COMPACT_ATOMS: atom_id res chain seq x y z
N MET A 1 34.35 3.37 13.42
CA MET A 1 33.44 2.47 14.17
C MET A 1 32.41 1.99 13.17
N ILE A 2 32.51 0.74 12.69
CA ILE A 2 31.50 0.16 11.82
C ILE A 2 30.46 -0.47 12.74
N VAL A 3 29.26 0.12 12.79
CA VAL A 3 28.12 -0.47 13.46
C VAL A 3 27.64 -1.61 12.56
N SER A 4 28.12 -2.82 12.81
CA SER A 4 27.63 -4.03 12.16
C SER A 4 26.36 -4.45 12.91
N GLY A 5 25.22 -3.95 12.46
CA GLY A 5 23.91 -4.36 12.96
C GLY A 5 23.20 -5.19 11.89
N THR A 6 22.85 -6.43 12.20
CA THR A 6 22.00 -7.26 11.35
C THR A 6 20.57 -6.71 11.42
N LEU A 7 19.97 -6.39 10.28
CA LEU A 7 18.59 -5.93 10.27
C LEU A 7 17.63 -7.12 10.51
N HIS A 8 17.06 -7.18 11.71
CA HIS A 8 16.05 -8.19 12.02
C HIS A 8 14.65 -7.68 11.63
N ILE A 9 14.13 -8.15 10.50
CA ILE A 9 12.71 -8.01 10.15
C ILE A 9 12.01 -9.32 10.49
N ASP A 10 11.20 -9.32 11.56
CA ASP A 10 10.36 -10.46 11.90
C ASP A 10 9.44 -10.80 10.71
N PRO A 11 9.60 -11.99 10.09
CA PRO A 11 8.75 -12.40 8.97
C PRO A 11 7.27 -12.47 9.32
N ALA A 12 6.94 -12.91 10.53
CA ALA A 12 5.57 -13.08 10.98
C ALA A 12 4.89 -11.74 11.25
N GLU A 13 5.58 -10.80 11.90
CA GLU A 13 5.05 -9.45 12.11
C GLU A 13 4.88 -8.69 10.80
N HIS A 14 5.84 -8.79 9.87
CA HIS A 14 5.73 -8.17 8.54
C HIS A 14 4.56 -8.75 7.74
N ALA A 15 4.39 -10.08 7.76
CA ALA A 15 3.27 -10.74 7.09
C ALA A 15 1.92 -10.33 7.71
N ALA A 16 1.83 -10.26 9.04
CA ALA A 16 0.63 -9.82 9.75
C ALA A 16 0.28 -8.36 9.42
N ALA A 17 1.28 -7.47 9.39
CA ALA A 17 1.08 -6.07 9.02
C ALA A 17 0.62 -5.93 7.57
N THR A 18 1.24 -6.65 6.63
CA THR A 18 0.86 -6.65 5.21
C THR A 18 -0.57 -7.17 5.02
N ALA A 19 -0.94 -8.25 5.70
CA ALA A 19 -2.29 -8.80 5.66
C ALA A 19 -3.34 -7.83 6.24
N SER A 20 -3.01 -7.15 7.34
CA SER A 20 -3.86 -6.12 7.94
C SER A 20 -4.09 -4.93 6.99
N LEU A 21 -3.04 -4.50 6.29
CA LEU A 21 -3.15 -3.44 5.28
C LEU A 21 -4.01 -3.87 4.08
N ALA A 22 -3.82 -5.09 3.57
CA ALA A 22 -4.64 -5.64 2.50
C ALA A 22 -6.12 -5.68 2.89
N ALA A 23 -6.44 -6.19 4.09
CA ALA A 23 -7.82 -6.24 4.57
C ALA A 23 -8.47 -4.83 4.71
N ARG A 24 -7.71 -3.84 5.15
CA ARG A 24 -8.18 -2.44 5.23
C ARG A 24 -8.41 -1.82 3.85
N LEU A 25 -7.58 -2.18 2.87
CA LEU A 25 -7.74 -1.74 1.50
C LEU A 25 -8.99 -2.36 0.86
N ASP A 26 -9.26 -3.64 1.12
CA ASP A 26 -10.48 -4.32 0.67
C ASP A 26 -11.74 -3.65 1.24
N ASP A 27 -11.74 -3.33 2.54
CA ASP A 27 -12.82 -2.58 3.19
C ASP A 27 -13.01 -1.18 2.58
N LEU A 28 -11.92 -0.45 2.33
CA LEU A 28 -11.98 0.85 1.68
C LEU A 28 -12.57 0.76 0.26
N ALA A 29 -12.12 -0.23 -0.53
CA ALA A 29 -12.62 -0.47 -1.87
C ALA A 29 -14.10 -0.89 -1.88
N ALA A 30 -14.54 -1.64 -0.87
CA ALA A 30 -15.96 -1.99 -0.68
C ALA A 30 -16.81 -0.75 -0.37
N ARG A 31 -16.33 0.13 0.54
CA ARG A 31 -17.02 1.38 0.88
C ARG A 31 -17.14 2.33 -0.31
N ARG A 32 -16.09 2.45 -1.13
CA ARG A 32 -16.13 3.23 -2.38
C ARG A 32 -17.23 2.72 -3.31
N ARG A 33 -17.27 1.41 -3.58
CA ARG A 33 -18.28 0.79 -4.44
C ARG A 33 -19.71 0.98 -3.90
N ALA A 34 -19.88 0.91 -2.58
CA ALA A 34 -21.18 1.16 -1.95
C ALA A 34 -21.63 2.62 -2.11
N ALA A 35 -20.70 3.58 -1.95
CA ALA A 35 -20.97 4.99 -2.20
C ALA A 35 -21.35 5.23 -3.67
N GLU A 36 -20.63 4.64 -4.61
CA GLU A 36 -20.95 4.68 -6.05
C GLU A 36 -22.35 4.17 -6.36
N ALA A 37 -22.70 2.98 -5.86
CA ALA A 37 -24.05 2.44 -6.07
C ALA A 37 -25.15 3.34 -5.48
N THR A 38 -24.88 3.94 -4.32
CA THR A 38 -25.82 4.85 -3.64
C THR A 38 -26.02 6.14 -4.43
N VAL A 39 -24.93 6.77 -4.88
CA VAL A 39 -24.98 8.03 -5.61
C VAL A 39 -25.57 7.83 -7.01
N GLU A 40 -25.21 6.75 -7.70
CA GLU A 40 -25.83 6.42 -8.98
C GLU A 40 -27.35 6.17 -8.82
N GLY A 41 -27.75 5.56 -7.70
CA GLY A 41 -29.17 5.45 -7.34
C GLY A 41 -29.86 6.80 -7.17
N LEU A 42 -29.21 7.74 -6.48
CA LEU A 42 -29.73 9.09 -6.26
C LEU A 42 -29.83 9.88 -7.58
N LEU A 43 -28.75 9.89 -8.38
CA LEU A 43 -28.66 10.65 -9.63
C LEU A 43 -29.63 10.16 -10.71
N ARG A 44 -30.12 8.91 -10.63
CA ARG A 44 -31.20 8.41 -11.51
C ARG A 44 -32.56 9.03 -11.23
N THR A 45 -32.79 9.54 -10.02
CA THR A 45 -34.10 10.10 -9.62
C THR A 45 -34.05 11.61 -9.42
N TRP A 46 -32.87 12.16 -9.17
CA TRP A 46 -32.65 13.58 -8.95
C TRP A 46 -32.21 14.30 -10.22
N HIS A 47 -32.94 15.36 -10.59
CA HIS A 47 -32.75 16.10 -11.83
C HIS A 47 -32.67 17.62 -11.57
N GLY A 48 -32.16 18.36 -12.57
CA GLY A 48 -32.00 19.81 -12.53
C GLY A 48 -30.54 20.25 -12.37
N GLU A 49 -30.31 21.56 -12.34
CA GLU A 49 -28.97 22.16 -12.31
C GLU A 49 -28.15 21.71 -11.09
N ALA A 50 -28.79 21.57 -9.92
CA ALA A 50 -28.12 21.08 -8.72
C ALA A 50 -27.65 19.62 -8.86
N ALA A 51 -28.42 18.76 -9.55
CA ALA A 51 -28.02 17.39 -9.81
C ALA A 51 -26.87 17.31 -10.82
N ALA A 52 -26.82 18.23 -11.80
CA ALA A 52 -25.71 18.35 -12.73
C ALA A 52 -24.43 18.80 -12.02
N ALA A 53 -24.48 19.87 -11.23
CA ALA A 53 -23.31 20.34 -10.48
C ALA A 53 -22.78 19.28 -9.50
N PHE A 54 -23.69 18.55 -8.83
CA PHE A 54 -23.28 17.45 -7.97
C PHE A 54 -22.65 16.29 -8.75
N ARG A 55 -23.15 15.96 -9.95
CA ARG A 55 -22.56 14.92 -10.80
C ARG A 55 -21.10 15.23 -11.15
N ASP A 56 -20.81 16.48 -11.53
CA ASP A 56 -19.47 16.90 -11.90
C ASP A 56 -18.49 16.73 -10.71
N GLU A 57 -18.87 17.22 -9.52
CA GLU A 57 -18.07 17.07 -8.30
C GLU A 57 -17.94 15.59 -7.87
N TRP A 58 -19.00 14.80 -8.07
CA TRP A 58 -19.00 13.38 -7.79
C TRP A 58 -18.03 12.60 -8.70
N GLU A 59 -17.98 12.93 -9.99
CA GLU A 59 -17.05 12.32 -10.94
C GLU A 59 -15.60 12.61 -10.55
N VAL A 60 -15.29 13.85 -10.16
CA VAL A 60 -13.96 14.23 -9.64
C VAL A 60 -13.62 13.43 -8.39
N TRP A 61 -14.54 13.36 -7.44
CA TRP A 61 -14.33 12.59 -6.21
C TRP A 61 -14.13 11.09 -6.48
N SER A 62 -14.95 10.49 -7.34
CA SER A 62 -14.89 9.05 -7.65
C SER A 62 -13.57 8.69 -8.34
N ALA A 63 -13.13 9.52 -9.29
CA ALA A 63 -11.84 9.34 -9.95
C ALA A 63 -10.67 9.44 -8.96
N ALA A 64 -10.67 10.46 -8.10
CA ALA A 64 -9.63 10.62 -7.07
C ALA A 64 -9.63 9.45 -6.06
N ALA A 65 -10.80 9.01 -5.62
CA ALA A 65 -10.95 7.88 -4.71
C ALA A 65 -10.46 6.57 -5.34
N ALA A 66 -10.73 6.35 -6.63
CA ALA A 66 -10.22 5.21 -7.38
C ALA A 66 -8.68 5.24 -7.48
N SER A 67 -8.08 6.41 -7.74
CA SER A 67 -6.62 6.58 -7.75
C SER A 67 -6.01 6.22 -6.40
N VAL A 68 -6.56 6.74 -5.30
CA VAL A 68 -6.04 6.45 -3.95
C VAL A 68 -6.07 4.96 -3.64
N VAL A 69 -7.17 4.26 -3.98
CA VAL A 69 -7.25 2.81 -3.79
C VAL A 69 -6.21 2.09 -4.65
N SER A 70 -6.02 2.51 -5.91
CA SER A 70 -5.02 1.92 -6.81
C SER A 70 -3.58 2.13 -6.31
N ASP A 71 -3.25 3.33 -5.82
CA ASP A 71 -1.92 3.66 -5.33
C ASP A 71 -1.60 2.89 -4.04
N LEU A 72 -2.59 2.75 -3.15
CA LEU A 72 -2.46 1.94 -1.94
C LEU A 72 -2.31 0.46 -2.27
N ASP A 73 -3.04 -0.07 -3.26
CA ASP A 73 -2.91 -1.45 -3.73
C ASP A 73 -1.50 -1.73 -4.24
N ALA A 74 -0.97 -0.84 -5.08
CA ALA A 74 0.39 -0.94 -5.60
C ALA A 74 1.42 -0.91 -4.46
N ALA A 75 1.26 -0.02 -3.48
CA ALA A 75 2.15 0.08 -2.34
C ALA A 75 2.12 -1.18 -1.45
N VAL A 76 0.92 -1.69 -1.12
CA VAL A 76 0.77 -2.91 -0.31
C VAL A 76 1.35 -4.13 -1.04
N SER A 77 1.11 -4.24 -2.35
CA SER A 77 1.64 -5.32 -3.19
C SER A 77 3.17 -5.28 -3.31
N ALA A 78 3.80 -4.12 -3.13
CA ALA A 78 5.25 -3.97 -3.17
C ALA A 78 5.95 -4.37 -1.85
N LEU A 79 5.25 -4.38 -0.70
CA LEU A 79 5.83 -4.66 0.62
C LEU A 79 6.58 -5.99 0.72
N PRO A 80 6.09 -7.12 0.16
CA PRO A 80 6.82 -8.38 0.20
C PRO A 80 8.16 -8.32 -0.56
N GLY A 81 8.17 -7.64 -1.72
CA GLY A 81 9.37 -7.44 -2.53
C GLY A 81 10.40 -6.57 -1.82
N ALA A 82 9.96 -5.43 -1.27
CA ALA A 82 10.82 -4.54 -0.50
C ALA A 82 11.48 -5.25 0.69
N ARG A 83 10.73 -6.09 1.43
CA ARG A 83 11.31 -6.92 2.49
C ARG A 83 12.37 -7.87 1.96
N ALA A 84 12.11 -8.57 0.85
CA ALA A 84 13.05 -9.52 0.28
C ALA A 84 14.36 -8.83 -0.16
N ASP A 85 14.26 -7.62 -0.72
CA ASP A 85 15.42 -6.84 -1.14
C ASP A 85 16.26 -6.37 0.05
N VAL A 86 15.61 -5.90 1.12
CA VAL A 86 16.29 -5.48 2.35
C VAL A 86 17.01 -6.66 3.04
N VAL A 87 16.36 -7.81 3.16
CA VAL A 87 16.98 -9.03 3.73
C VAL A 87 18.17 -9.49 2.88
N ARG A 88 18.06 -9.42 1.55
CA ARG A 88 19.17 -9.77 0.64
C ARG A 88 20.35 -8.82 0.80
N ALA A 89 20.10 -7.52 0.89
CA ALA A 89 21.13 -6.51 1.06
C ALA A 89 21.87 -6.66 2.40
N ASP A 90 21.14 -6.92 3.49
CA ASP A 90 21.71 -7.18 4.82
C ASP A 90 22.63 -8.42 4.82
N GLY A 91 22.18 -9.52 4.22
CA GLY A 91 23.00 -10.74 4.08
C GLY A 91 24.29 -10.52 3.26
N ALA A 92 24.22 -9.73 2.19
CA ALA A 92 25.40 -9.40 1.36
C ALA A 92 26.41 -8.50 2.12
N ALA A 93 25.93 -7.57 2.94
CA ALA A 93 26.78 -6.73 3.78
C ALA A 93 27.46 -7.55 4.90
N GLY A 94 26.72 -8.48 5.52
CA GLY A 94 27.25 -9.37 6.57
C GLY A 94 28.37 -10.29 6.06
N THR A 95 28.18 -10.90 4.89
CA THR A 95 29.21 -11.77 4.26
C THR A 95 30.48 -11.00 3.88
N THR A 96 30.34 -9.80 3.32
CA THR A 96 31.48 -8.93 2.97
C THR A 96 32.26 -8.50 4.21
N THR A 97 31.57 -8.17 5.30
CA THR A 97 32.19 -7.77 6.57
C THR A 97 32.95 -8.93 7.21
N ALA A 98 32.39 -10.14 7.17
CA ALA A 98 33.03 -11.36 7.67
C ALA A 98 34.31 -11.72 6.89
N ASP A 99 34.28 -11.59 5.55
CA ASP A 99 35.46 -11.82 4.70
C ASP A 99 36.59 -10.82 5.02
N LEU A 100 36.28 -9.53 5.12
CA LEU A 100 37.26 -8.50 5.47
C LEU A 100 37.84 -8.71 6.87
N ALA A 101 37.01 -9.07 7.87
CA ALA A 101 37.49 -9.38 9.21
C ALA A 101 38.44 -10.59 9.24
N GLY A 102 38.17 -11.63 8.46
CA GLY A 102 39.06 -12.79 8.33
C GLY A 102 40.39 -12.48 7.65
N ARG A 103 40.41 -11.50 6.74
CA ARG A 103 41.61 -11.08 6.00
C ARG A 103 42.49 -10.06 6.74
N LEU A 104 41.90 -9.30 7.67
CA LEU A 104 42.57 -8.26 8.45
C LEU A 104 43.03 -8.74 9.84
N GLY A 105 43.07 -10.06 10.06
CA GLY A 105 43.49 -10.69 11.32
C GLY A 105 44.77 -10.13 11.91
#